data_AF-A0A836SE25-F1
#
_entry.id   AF-A0A836SE25-F1
#
_cell.length_a   1.000
_cell.length_b   1.000
_cell.length_c   1.000
_cell.angle_alpha   90.00
_cell.angle_beta   90.00
_cell.angle_gamma   90.00
#
_symmetry.space_group_name_H-M   'P 1'
#
loop_
_entity.id
_entity.type
_entity.pdbx_description
1 polymer ?
#
loop_
_entity_poly.entity_id
_entity_poly.type
_entity_poly.pdbx_seq_one_letter_code
_entity_poly.pdbx_strand_id
1 'polypeptide(L)'
;MKIKWRITSVYGKQSFETEHQVYVTFKEPFFGFNGFLQDLNTLYLTSLHLATSNAGAKKESEVINNTWKHFQGKSVQTWGSPPNQKKRRLSYYKRGKGFVGTCDASSLETFLIQQEKQSGECGTFAKLFMAALAANGIQSEYVTISASDEQKFLVKEWRFNEPTLWEQESDYKWELTLYGETTTGNLSVICGMVPNQYDPDDYPMPLGNYKDLNSLSGIRGQNEFEPSEKIFDFHFIVKVPQSSGAIYYDPSYGVTYVGGNKLIAAMNFEKDAIAGYAKKREPEHPGYPYRCAFKARKPQDASGNYIGNIHFDK
;
A
#
# COMPACT_ATOMS: atom_id res chain seq x y z
N MET A 1 -7.80 -15.66 -23.70
CA MET A 1 -8.29 -16.65 -24.70
C MET A 1 -7.10 -17.46 -25.16
N LYS A 2 -7.26 -18.77 -25.41
CA LYS A 2 -6.19 -19.55 -26.04
C LYS A 2 -6.49 -19.69 -27.53
N ILE A 3 -5.56 -19.26 -28.38
CA ILE A 3 -5.69 -19.43 -29.83
C ILE A 3 -4.69 -20.50 -30.26
N LYS A 4 -5.19 -21.48 -31.03
CA LYS A 4 -4.35 -22.46 -31.73
C LYS A 4 -3.99 -21.91 -33.09
N TRP A 5 -2.69 -21.82 -33.37
CA TRP A 5 -2.18 -21.39 -34.65
C TRP A 5 -1.60 -22.60 -35.37
N ARG A 6 -1.89 -22.70 -36.67
CA ARG A 6 -1.22 -23.64 -37.55
C ARG A 6 -0.20 -22.85 -38.37
N ILE A 7 1.08 -23.09 -38.12
CA ILE A 7 2.16 -22.43 -38.84
C ILE A 7 2.66 -23.39 -39.92
N THR A 8 2.57 -22.94 -41.17
CA THR A 8 3.06 -23.69 -42.34
C THR A 8 4.30 -22.99 -42.88
N SER A 9 5.42 -23.70 -42.96
CA SER A 9 6.64 -23.19 -43.58
C SER A 9 6.41 -22.92 -45.08
N VAL A 10 6.98 -21.83 -45.60
CA VAL A 10 6.94 -21.45 -47.03
C VAL A 10 7.52 -22.54 -47.94
N TYR A 11 8.34 -23.44 -47.39
CA TYR A 11 8.90 -24.60 -48.08
C TYR A 11 8.05 -25.88 -47.96
N GLY A 12 6.83 -25.78 -47.44
CA GLY A 12 5.75 -26.76 -47.61
C GLY A 12 5.91 -28.12 -46.90
N LYS A 13 6.99 -28.36 -46.14
CA LYS A 13 7.27 -29.71 -45.57
C LYS A 13 6.92 -29.90 -44.10
N GLN A 14 6.58 -28.85 -43.35
CA GLN A 14 6.22 -28.96 -41.94
C GLN A 14 5.09 -27.99 -41.59
N SER A 15 4.09 -28.55 -40.89
CA SER A 15 3.01 -27.82 -40.22
C SER A 15 3.07 -28.20 -38.75
N PHE A 16 3.11 -27.21 -37.87
CA PHE A 16 3.03 -27.44 -36.43
C PHE A 16 1.94 -26.56 -35.82
N GLU A 17 1.33 -27.08 -34.75
CA GLU A 17 0.31 -26.37 -34.00
C GLU A 17 0.93 -25.76 -32.75
N THR A 18 0.67 -24.48 -32.53
CA THR A 18 1.07 -23.80 -31.30
C THR A 18 -0.17 -23.28 -30.59
N GLU A 19 -0.18 -23.33 -29.26
CA GLU A 19 -1.24 -22.75 -28.44
C GLU A 19 -0.68 -21.53 -27.71
N HIS A 20 -1.30 -20.37 -27.92
CA HIS A 20 -0.87 -19.12 -27.30
C HIS A 20 -1.98 -18.51 -26.47
N GLN A 21 -1.63 -18.02 -25.29
CA GLN A 21 -2.52 -17.18 -24.50
C GLN A 21 -2.54 -15.78 -25.12
N VAL A 22 -3.72 -15.37 -25.58
CA VAL A 22 -4.00 -14.03 -26.08
C VAL A 22 -4.75 -13.22 -25.02
N TYR A 23 -4.24 -12.03 -24.77
CA TYR A 23 -4.83 -11.01 -23.92
C TYR A 23 -5.46 -9.94 -24.79
N VAL A 24 -6.65 -9.49 -24.42
CA VAL A 24 -7.39 -8.44 -25.12
C VAL A 24 -7.59 -7.31 -24.13
N THR A 25 -7.08 -6.12 -24.47
CA THR A 25 -7.20 -4.91 -23.67
C THR A 25 -8.37 -4.07 -24.18
N PHE A 26 -8.90 -3.19 -23.32
CA PHE A 26 -10.04 -2.34 -23.68
C PHE A 26 -9.69 -1.26 -24.72
N LYS A 27 -8.51 -0.64 -24.57
CA LYS A 27 -7.93 0.35 -25.47
C LYS A 27 -6.45 0.03 -25.68
N GLU A 28 -5.79 0.79 -26.55
CA GLU A 28 -4.35 0.83 -26.61
C GLU A 28 -3.78 1.13 -25.21
N PRO A 29 -2.82 0.33 -24.71
CA PRO A 29 -2.19 0.58 -23.42
C PRO A 29 -1.57 1.98 -23.35
N PHE A 30 -1.69 2.62 -22.18
CA PHE A 30 -1.10 3.93 -21.92
C PHE A 30 0.32 3.78 -21.37
N PHE A 31 1.31 4.28 -22.12
CA PHE A 31 2.71 4.33 -21.71
C PHE A 31 3.24 5.77 -21.87
N GLY A 32 2.99 6.61 -20.87
CA GLY A 32 3.38 8.02 -20.86
C GLY A 32 3.80 8.52 -19.48
N PHE A 33 4.21 7.61 -18.59
CA PHE A 33 4.64 7.97 -17.24
C PHE A 33 6.08 8.48 -17.25
N ASN A 34 6.37 9.46 -16.39
CA ASN A 34 7.68 10.11 -16.30
C ASN A 34 8.19 10.10 -14.84
N GLY A 35 9.48 10.37 -14.66
CA GLY A 35 10.10 10.47 -13.33
C GLY A 35 9.97 9.18 -12.52
N PHE A 36 9.54 9.28 -11.26
CA PHE A 36 9.40 8.14 -10.34
C PHE A 36 8.40 7.05 -10.80
N LEU A 37 7.52 7.35 -11.76
CA LEU A 37 6.53 6.43 -12.29
C LEU A 37 6.93 5.81 -13.64
N GLN A 38 8.15 6.06 -14.13
CA GLN A 38 8.59 5.57 -15.45
C GLN A 38 8.58 4.03 -15.56
N ASP A 39 8.70 3.32 -14.43
CA ASP A 39 8.59 1.86 -14.36
C ASP A 39 7.21 1.33 -14.77
N LEU A 40 6.17 2.19 -14.76
CA LEU A 40 4.83 1.86 -15.26
C LEU A 40 4.74 1.79 -16.80
N ASN A 41 5.76 2.27 -17.52
CA ASN A 41 5.79 2.15 -18.98
C ASN A 41 6.11 0.72 -19.46
N THR A 42 6.47 -0.19 -18.55
CA THR A 42 6.71 -1.60 -18.84
C THR A 42 5.46 -2.42 -18.57
N LEU A 43 5.00 -3.16 -19.59
CA LEU A 43 3.85 -4.06 -19.44
C LEU A 43 4.26 -5.41 -18.80
N TYR A 44 4.16 -5.49 -17.47
CA TYR A 44 4.39 -6.74 -16.75
C TYR A 44 3.21 -7.71 -16.91
N LEU A 45 3.48 -9.00 -17.07
CA LEU A 45 2.45 -10.04 -17.22
C LEU A 45 1.48 -10.08 -16.03
N THR A 46 1.93 -9.78 -14.80
CA THR A 46 1.04 -9.60 -13.64
C THR A 46 0.05 -8.47 -13.87
N SER A 47 0.51 -7.28 -14.25
CA SER A 47 -0.38 -6.13 -14.50
C SER A 47 -1.35 -6.40 -15.65
N LEU A 48 -0.88 -7.01 -16.75
CA LEU A 48 -1.73 -7.41 -17.87
C LEU A 48 -2.76 -8.47 -17.47
N HIS A 49 -2.38 -9.43 -16.63
CA HIS A 49 -3.29 -10.45 -16.11
C HIS A 49 -4.40 -9.82 -15.25
N LEU A 50 -4.05 -8.93 -14.32
CA LEU A 50 -5.03 -8.20 -13.50
C LEU A 50 -5.94 -7.31 -14.35
N ALA A 51 -5.41 -6.73 -15.42
CA ALA A 51 -6.17 -5.89 -16.35
C ALA A 51 -7.22 -6.68 -17.16
N THR A 52 -6.96 -7.95 -17.46
CA THR A 52 -7.71 -8.71 -18.48
C THR A 52 -8.42 -9.96 -17.96
N SER A 53 -8.25 -10.34 -16.70
CA SER A 53 -8.85 -11.55 -16.13
C SER A 53 -10.38 -11.47 -16.01
N ASN A 54 -10.92 -10.26 -15.81
CA ASN A 54 -12.35 -10.00 -15.74
C ASN A 54 -12.83 -9.36 -17.06
N ALA A 55 -12.91 -10.20 -18.11
CA ALA A 55 -13.20 -9.79 -19.49
C ALA A 55 -14.67 -9.38 -19.74
N GLY A 56 -14.90 -8.80 -20.92
CA GLY A 56 -16.25 -8.50 -21.43
C GLY A 56 -16.77 -7.09 -21.12
N ALA A 57 -15.94 -6.22 -20.55
CA ALA A 57 -16.28 -4.82 -20.30
C ALA A 57 -16.54 -4.07 -21.63
N LYS A 58 -17.62 -3.29 -21.66
CA LYS A 58 -18.04 -2.47 -22.81
C LYS A 58 -17.81 -0.97 -22.59
N LYS A 59 -17.54 -0.56 -21.35
CA LYS A 59 -17.32 0.83 -20.95
C LYS A 59 -16.15 0.93 -19.98
N GLU A 60 -15.50 2.09 -19.95
CA GLU A 60 -14.33 2.33 -19.11
C GLU A 60 -14.61 2.11 -17.62
N SER A 61 -15.77 2.53 -17.12
CA SER A 61 -16.19 2.30 -15.73
C SER A 61 -16.26 0.80 -15.37
N GLU A 62 -16.67 -0.05 -16.32
CA GLU A 62 -16.70 -1.50 -16.11
C GLU A 62 -15.29 -2.09 -16.05
N VAL A 63 -14.37 -1.56 -16.87
CA VAL A 63 -12.96 -1.95 -16.83
C VAL A 63 -12.33 -1.59 -15.49
N ILE A 64 -12.51 -0.35 -15.02
CA ILE A 64 -12.00 0.10 -13.72
C ILE A 64 -12.52 -0.81 -12.60
N ASN A 65 -13.83 -1.06 -12.57
CA ASN A 65 -14.45 -1.93 -11.57
C ASN A 65 -13.92 -3.38 -11.65
N ASN A 66 -13.75 -3.90 -12.87
CA ASN A 66 -13.24 -5.24 -13.09
C ASN A 66 -11.78 -5.40 -12.67
N THR A 67 -10.93 -4.40 -12.91
CA THR A 67 -9.56 -4.37 -12.42
C THR A 67 -9.53 -4.22 -10.89
N TRP A 68 -10.34 -3.32 -10.33
CA TRP A 68 -10.40 -3.05 -8.89
C TRP A 68 -10.79 -4.27 -8.05
N LYS A 69 -11.69 -5.13 -8.55
CA LYS A 69 -12.11 -6.37 -7.87
C LYS A 69 -10.93 -7.25 -7.42
N HIS A 70 -9.81 -7.23 -8.15
CA HIS A 70 -8.61 -7.99 -7.77
C HIS A 70 -7.98 -7.48 -6.47
N PHE A 71 -8.06 -6.17 -6.21
CA PHE A 71 -7.53 -5.52 -5.02
C PHE A 71 -8.53 -5.55 -3.88
N GLN A 72 -9.82 -5.33 -4.16
CA GLN A 72 -10.88 -5.37 -3.15
C GLN A 72 -10.92 -6.70 -2.37
N GLY A 73 -10.57 -7.82 -3.01
CA GLY A 73 -10.49 -9.14 -2.38
C GLY A 73 -9.33 -9.33 -1.39
N LYS A 74 -8.39 -8.38 -1.29
CA LYS A 74 -7.23 -8.42 -0.37
C LYS A 74 -6.37 -9.69 -0.56
N SER A 75 -6.24 -10.14 -1.80
CA SER A 75 -5.61 -11.42 -2.16
C SER A 75 -4.83 -11.34 -3.48
N VAL A 76 -4.24 -10.19 -3.80
CA VAL A 76 -3.50 -9.99 -5.06
C VAL A 76 -2.34 -10.99 -5.19
N GLN A 77 -2.13 -11.52 -6.39
CA GLN A 77 -1.06 -12.47 -6.69
C GLN A 77 -0.37 -12.10 -7.99
N THR A 78 0.88 -12.54 -8.16
CA THR A 78 1.57 -12.45 -9.46
C THR A 78 0.85 -13.30 -10.52
N TRP A 79 1.10 -12.96 -11.78
CA TRP A 79 0.89 -13.91 -12.85
C TRP A 79 1.85 -15.11 -12.66
N GLY A 80 1.33 -16.33 -12.73
CA GLY A 80 2.13 -17.55 -12.62
C GLY A 80 2.30 -18.19 -13.99
N SER A 81 3.53 -18.58 -14.38
CA SER A 81 3.76 -19.39 -15.58
C SER A 81 5.19 -19.95 -15.68
N PRO A 82 5.46 -21.08 -16.38
CA PRO A 82 4.54 -22.08 -16.95
C PRO A 82 4.18 -23.13 -15.84
N PRO A 83 3.62 -24.35 -16.10
CA PRO A 83 2.70 -25.09 -15.20
C PRO A 83 3.23 -25.49 -13.80
N ASN A 84 4.48 -25.18 -13.48
CA ASN A 84 5.15 -25.55 -12.24
C ASN A 84 5.50 -24.34 -11.35
N GLN A 85 5.27 -23.10 -11.79
CA GLN A 85 5.46 -21.92 -10.94
C GLN A 85 4.17 -21.54 -10.22
N LYS A 86 4.18 -21.63 -8.89
CA LYS A 86 3.07 -21.18 -8.03
C LYS A 86 2.95 -19.66 -8.13
N LYS A 87 1.71 -19.17 -8.26
CA LYS A 87 1.41 -17.74 -8.11
C LYS A 87 1.92 -17.26 -6.76
N ARG A 88 2.72 -16.20 -6.75
CA ARG A 88 3.23 -15.61 -5.51
C ARG A 88 2.20 -14.64 -4.96
N ARG A 89 1.93 -14.75 -3.65
CA ARG A 89 1.10 -13.78 -2.93
C ARG A 89 1.89 -12.49 -2.77
N LEU A 90 1.26 -11.37 -3.11
CA LEU A 90 1.82 -10.05 -2.93
C LEU A 90 1.26 -9.47 -1.62
N SER A 91 2.09 -9.43 -0.58
CA SER A 91 1.70 -8.99 0.76
C SER A 91 2.02 -7.52 1.00
N TYR A 92 1.11 -6.80 1.65
CA TYR A 92 1.31 -5.42 2.09
C TYR A 92 1.84 -5.39 3.53
N TYR A 93 3.03 -4.83 3.73
CA TYR A 93 3.80 -4.84 5.00
C TYR A 93 3.66 -6.16 5.76
N LYS A 94 4.32 -7.20 5.26
CA LYS A 94 4.23 -8.56 5.81
C LYS A 94 4.51 -8.57 7.32
N ARG A 95 3.64 -9.22 8.09
CA ARG A 95 3.74 -9.29 9.55
C ARG A 95 5.08 -9.87 9.99
N GLY A 96 5.68 -9.25 11.00
CA GLY A 96 6.96 -9.67 11.59
C GLY A 96 8.17 -9.46 10.67
N LYS A 97 8.03 -8.66 9.61
CA LYS A 97 9.11 -8.28 8.71
C LYS A 97 9.30 -6.76 8.72
N GLY A 98 10.57 -6.38 8.86
CA GLY A 98 11.11 -5.01 8.80
C GLY A 98 10.68 -4.24 7.55
N PHE A 99 10.47 -2.94 7.61
CA PHE A 99 10.55 -2.06 6.45
C PHE A 99 11.86 -2.31 5.68
N VAL A 100 12.98 -2.28 6.39
CA VAL A 100 14.31 -2.37 5.78
C VAL A 100 14.59 -3.77 5.24
N GLY A 101 14.99 -3.84 3.97
CA GLY A 101 15.43 -5.07 3.35
C GLY A 101 14.30 -6.06 3.01
N THR A 102 13.07 -5.86 3.49
CA THR A 102 11.93 -6.75 3.18
C THR A 102 10.85 -6.12 2.33
N CYS A 103 10.69 -4.79 2.42
CA CYS A 103 9.84 -4.01 1.54
C CYS A 103 10.66 -3.39 0.40
N ASP A 104 10.03 -3.20 -0.76
CA ASP A 104 10.56 -2.34 -1.81
C ASP A 104 9.51 -1.27 -2.13
N ALA A 105 9.85 -0.01 -1.85
CA ALA A 105 9.05 1.17 -2.18
C ALA A 105 9.22 1.62 -3.64
N SER A 106 10.35 1.27 -4.25
CA SER A 106 10.94 2.07 -5.32
C SER A 106 10.56 1.57 -6.72
N SER A 107 10.43 0.25 -6.90
CA SER A 107 10.23 -0.33 -8.22
C SER A 107 9.14 -1.40 -8.27
N LEU A 108 8.20 -1.22 -9.20
CA LEU A 108 7.21 -2.25 -9.53
C LEU A 108 7.89 -3.52 -10.06
N GLU A 109 9.01 -3.39 -10.77
CA GLU A 109 9.78 -4.52 -11.29
C GLU A 109 10.26 -5.43 -10.17
N THR A 110 10.97 -4.85 -9.19
CA THR A 110 11.51 -5.61 -8.06
C THR A 110 10.38 -6.29 -7.30
N PHE A 111 9.30 -5.56 -7.04
CA PHE A 111 8.16 -6.08 -6.31
C PHE A 111 7.52 -7.29 -7.02
N LEU A 112 7.51 -7.32 -8.35
CA LEU A 112 6.93 -8.41 -9.15
C LEU A 112 7.92 -9.56 -9.39
N ILE A 113 9.21 -9.29 -9.55
CA ILE A 113 10.21 -10.27 -10.02
C ILE A 113 11.04 -10.86 -8.87
N GLN A 114 11.48 -10.07 -7.88
CA GLN A 114 12.38 -10.57 -6.84
C GLN A 114 11.61 -11.39 -5.79
N GLN A 115 11.78 -12.71 -5.84
CA GLN A 115 11.05 -13.64 -4.97
C GLN A 115 11.40 -13.51 -3.49
N GLU A 116 12.61 -13.06 -3.18
CA GLU A 116 13.09 -12.87 -1.80
C GLU A 116 12.45 -11.65 -1.12
N LYS A 117 11.98 -10.69 -1.92
CA LYS A 117 11.18 -9.55 -1.47
C LYS A 117 9.71 -10.01 -1.36
N GLN A 118 9.37 -10.48 -0.17
CA GLN A 118 8.07 -11.07 0.12
C GLN A 118 6.99 -10.05 0.52
N SER A 119 7.33 -8.75 0.54
CA SER A 119 6.47 -7.67 1.02
C SER A 119 6.60 -6.43 0.14
N GLY A 120 5.50 -5.69 -0.02
CA GLY A 120 5.45 -4.40 -0.69
C GLY A 120 4.88 -3.31 0.22
N GLU A 121 5.17 -2.08 -0.14
CA GLU A 121 4.69 -0.86 0.52
C GLU A 121 3.44 -0.31 -0.18
N CYS A 122 2.88 0.78 0.34
CA CYS A 122 1.70 1.39 -0.25
C CYS A 122 1.93 1.82 -1.70
N GLY A 123 3.12 2.33 -1.99
CA GLY A 123 3.50 2.79 -3.32
C GLY A 123 3.54 1.68 -4.36
N THR A 124 4.00 0.48 -4.03
CA THR A 124 4.06 -0.62 -5.01
C THR A 124 2.70 -1.21 -5.34
N PHE A 125 1.77 -1.23 -4.39
CA PHE A 125 0.38 -1.60 -4.68
C PHE A 125 -0.33 -0.52 -5.50
N ALA A 126 -0.08 0.76 -5.21
CA ALA A 126 -0.57 1.87 -6.02
C ALA A 126 -0.06 1.78 -7.47
N LYS A 127 1.26 1.62 -7.65
CA LYS A 127 1.90 1.38 -8.95
C LYS A 127 1.33 0.16 -9.68
N LEU A 128 1.11 -0.96 -8.98
CA LEU A 128 0.55 -2.18 -9.59
C LEU A 128 -0.89 -1.96 -10.09
N PHE A 129 -1.72 -1.24 -9.32
CA PHE A 129 -3.07 -0.90 -9.75
C PHE A 129 -3.05 0.06 -10.95
N MET A 130 -2.19 1.09 -10.92
CA MET A 130 -1.98 2.01 -12.04
C MET A 130 -1.51 1.27 -13.30
N ALA A 131 -0.56 0.34 -13.19
CA ALA A 131 -0.09 -0.48 -14.32
C ALA A 131 -1.23 -1.33 -14.91
N ALA A 132 -2.10 -1.91 -14.08
CA ALA A 132 -3.24 -2.69 -14.54
C ALA A 132 -4.31 -1.83 -15.23
N LEU A 133 -4.52 -0.58 -14.79
CA LEU A 133 -5.38 0.39 -15.48
C LEU A 133 -4.75 0.84 -16.81
N ALA A 134 -3.45 1.17 -16.79
CA ALA A 134 -2.69 1.60 -17.95
C ALA A 134 -2.66 0.54 -19.05
N ALA A 135 -2.59 -0.76 -18.70
CA ALA A 135 -2.71 -1.86 -19.64
C ALA A 135 -4.05 -1.85 -20.42
N ASN A 136 -5.11 -1.24 -19.88
CA ASN A 136 -6.38 -1.02 -20.56
C ASN A 136 -6.53 0.39 -21.15
N GLY A 137 -5.45 1.17 -21.22
CA GLY A 137 -5.45 2.55 -21.72
C GLY A 137 -6.15 3.55 -20.79
N ILE A 138 -6.27 3.22 -19.51
CA ILE A 138 -6.93 4.08 -18.51
C ILE A 138 -5.85 4.86 -17.78
N GLN A 139 -5.95 6.19 -17.85
CA GLN A 139 -5.06 7.08 -17.13
C GLN A 139 -5.47 7.17 -15.65
N SER A 140 -4.46 7.23 -14.79
CA SER A 140 -4.62 7.37 -13.34
C SER A 140 -3.52 8.25 -12.77
N GLU A 141 -3.76 8.83 -11.60
CA GLU A 141 -2.82 9.68 -10.88
C GLU A 141 -2.39 8.99 -9.59
N TYR A 142 -1.09 9.03 -9.31
CA TYR A 142 -0.51 8.63 -8.04
C TYR A 142 -0.78 9.76 -7.03
N VAL A 143 -1.28 9.42 -5.85
CA VAL A 143 -1.67 10.41 -4.83
C VAL A 143 -0.99 10.08 -3.51
N THR A 144 -0.36 11.08 -2.93
CA THR A 144 0.28 11.03 -1.63
C THR A 144 -0.69 11.53 -0.57
N ILE A 145 -0.92 10.75 0.47
CA ILE A 145 -1.69 11.14 1.64
C ILE A 145 -0.71 11.50 2.75
N SER A 146 -0.87 12.67 3.35
CA SER A 146 -0.06 13.13 4.48
C SER A 146 -0.94 13.88 5.48
N ALA A 147 -0.42 14.08 6.70
CA ALA A 147 -1.03 15.00 7.65
C ALA A 147 -0.67 16.44 7.28
N SER A 148 -1.63 17.37 7.34
CA SER A 148 -1.40 18.78 6.96
C SER A 148 -0.48 19.54 7.91
N ASP A 149 -0.29 19.04 9.13
CA ASP A 149 0.63 19.57 10.14
C ASP A 149 2.03 18.91 10.08
N GLU A 150 2.34 18.20 9.00
CA GLU A 150 3.60 17.47 8.76
C GLU A 150 3.91 16.40 9.82
N GLN A 151 2.90 16.01 10.61
CA GLN A 151 3.02 14.96 11.61
C GLN A 151 2.78 13.58 10.98
N LYS A 152 3.19 12.53 11.69
CA LYS A 152 2.83 11.17 11.33
C LYS A 152 1.36 10.93 11.64
N PHE A 153 0.71 10.03 10.90
CA PHE A 153 -0.62 9.53 11.24
C PHE A 153 -0.59 8.05 11.63
N LEU A 154 -1.44 7.68 12.59
CA LEU A 154 -1.66 6.31 13.01
C LEU A 154 -2.85 5.75 12.22
N VAL A 155 -2.66 4.64 11.51
CA VAL A 155 -3.76 3.90 10.88
C VAL A 155 -4.58 3.20 11.97
N LYS A 156 -5.91 3.12 11.79
CA LYS A 156 -6.88 2.58 12.76
C LYS A 156 -6.52 1.23 13.38
N GLU A 157 -7.28 0.93 14.43
CA GLU A 157 -7.15 -0.21 15.34
C GLU A 157 -6.13 0.03 16.46
N TRP A 158 -6.22 1.22 17.07
CA TRP A 158 -5.50 1.54 18.29
C TRP A 158 -6.47 1.78 19.44
N ARG A 159 -6.13 1.26 20.62
CA ARG A 159 -6.75 1.68 21.87
C ARG A 159 -5.85 2.70 22.56
N PHE A 160 -6.38 3.90 22.72
CA PHE A 160 -5.79 4.95 23.55
C PHE A 160 -6.22 4.71 25.01
N ASN A 161 -5.27 4.33 25.86
CA ASN A 161 -5.50 4.14 27.29
C ASN A 161 -5.48 5.49 28.04
N GLU A 162 -5.47 5.46 29.37
CA GLU A 162 -5.26 6.66 30.17
C GLU A 162 -3.91 7.31 29.83
N PRO A 163 -3.88 8.63 29.55
CA PRO A 163 -2.65 9.33 29.20
C PRO A 163 -1.71 9.38 30.41
N THR A 164 -0.44 9.11 30.19
CA THR A 164 0.61 9.23 31.22
C THR A 164 1.23 10.62 31.29
N LEU A 165 1.08 11.44 30.25
CA LEU A 165 1.54 12.83 30.23
C LEU A 165 0.46 13.75 30.83
N TRP A 166 0.82 14.45 31.91
CA TRP A 166 -0.04 15.42 32.61
C TRP A 166 -0.03 16.82 32.00
N GLU A 167 0.43 16.98 30.76
CA GLU A 167 0.38 18.27 30.06
C GLU A 167 -1.08 18.53 29.66
N GLN A 168 -1.86 19.14 30.57
CA GLN A 168 -3.30 19.40 30.42
C GLN A 168 -3.66 20.33 29.24
N GLU A 169 -2.68 20.89 28.53
CA GLU A 169 -2.93 21.90 27.49
C GLU A 169 -2.53 21.48 26.07
N SER A 170 -2.14 20.22 25.84
CA SER A 170 -1.87 19.72 24.48
C SER A 170 -2.84 18.61 24.08
N ASP A 171 -3.33 18.66 22.84
CA ASP A 171 -4.02 17.53 22.20
C ASP A 171 -3.15 16.25 22.20
N TYR A 172 -1.82 16.43 22.21
CA TYR A 172 -0.80 15.39 22.19
C TYR A 172 -0.47 14.87 23.60
N LYS A 173 -1.45 14.31 24.30
CA LYS A 173 -1.32 13.87 25.70
C LYS A 173 -0.98 12.39 25.91
N TRP A 174 -0.99 11.57 24.86
CA TRP A 174 -0.64 10.15 24.98
C TRP A 174 0.82 9.91 24.61
N GLU A 175 1.52 9.05 25.35
CA GLU A 175 2.85 8.59 25.00
C GLU A 175 2.79 7.36 24.08
N LEU A 176 3.58 7.39 23.02
CA LEU A 176 3.77 6.29 22.07
C LEU A 176 5.27 5.99 21.95
N THR A 177 5.64 4.73 22.15
CA THR A 177 7.03 4.28 21.96
C THR A 177 7.10 3.24 20.87
N LEU A 178 7.91 3.49 19.84
CA LEU A 178 8.27 2.52 18.81
C LEU A 178 9.72 2.07 18.98
N TYR A 179 10.04 0.96 18.34
CA TYR A 179 11.41 0.48 18.21
C TYR A 179 11.81 0.57 16.75
N GLY A 180 12.95 1.19 16.48
CA GLY A 180 13.40 1.39 15.12
C GLY A 180 14.15 0.19 14.56
N GLU A 181 14.19 0.15 13.24
CA GLU A 181 14.90 -0.86 12.47
C GLU A 181 16.27 -0.36 12.03
N THR A 182 17.22 -1.28 11.91
CA THR A 182 18.56 -0.99 11.40
C THR A 182 18.70 -1.37 9.94
N THR A 183 19.39 -0.52 9.18
CA THR A 183 19.90 -0.88 7.85
C THR A 183 21.18 -1.69 7.98
N THR A 184 21.28 -2.81 7.26
CA THR A 184 22.54 -3.57 7.15
C THR A 184 23.66 -2.63 6.71
N GLY A 185 24.61 -2.39 7.61
CA GLY A 185 25.82 -1.59 7.34
C GLY A 185 25.74 -0.09 7.68
N ASN A 186 24.64 0.45 8.22
CA ASN A 186 24.56 1.85 8.64
C ASN A 186 23.75 2.06 9.93
N LEU A 187 24.25 2.95 10.79
CA LEU A 187 23.71 3.34 12.11
C LEU A 187 22.40 4.17 12.06
N SER A 188 21.76 4.30 10.90
CA SER A 188 20.51 5.04 10.76
C SER A 188 19.33 4.17 11.24
N VAL A 189 18.67 4.64 12.30
CA VAL A 189 17.48 3.98 12.86
C VAL A 189 16.24 4.58 12.20
N ILE A 190 15.50 3.75 11.47
CA ILE A 190 14.20 4.13 10.91
C ILE A 190 13.14 3.74 11.94
N CYS A 191 12.33 4.70 12.37
CA CYS A 191 11.18 4.45 13.25
C CYS A 191 10.05 3.80 12.44
N GLY A 192 10.25 2.54 12.03
CA GLY A 192 9.23 1.70 11.40
C GLY A 192 8.38 1.03 12.47
N MET A 193 7.14 0.70 12.12
CA MET A 193 6.19 0.11 13.06
C MET A 193 6.23 -1.40 13.16
N VAL A 194 7.27 -2.00 12.60
CA VAL A 194 7.47 -3.43 12.71
C VAL A 194 7.53 -3.75 14.20
N PRO A 195 6.58 -4.56 14.73
CA PRO A 195 6.87 -5.19 15.98
C PRO A 195 8.16 -5.95 15.70
N ASN A 196 9.25 -5.47 16.31
CA ASN A 196 10.50 -6.19 16.29
C ASN A 196 10.16 -7.65 16.59
N GLN A 197 10.87 -8.58 15.97
CA GLN A 197 10.80 -9.96 16.41
C GLN A 197 10.87 -9.91 17.93
N TYR A 198 9.80 -10.37 18.58
CA TYR A 198 9.74 -10.37 20.03
C TYR A 198 10.89 -11.26 20.46
N ASP A 199 12.00 -10.64 20.83
CA ASP A 199 13.15 -11.27 21.41
C ASP A 199 13.07 -10.92 22.90
N PRO A 200 12.66 -11.86 23.76
CA PRO A 200 12.57 -11.60 25.19
C PRO A 200 13.92 -11.22 25.81
N ASP A 201 15.05 -11.55 25.16
CA ASP A 201 16.40 -11.32 25.67
C ASP A 201 16.96 -9.96 25.19
N ASP A 202 16.69 -9.55 23.94
CA ASP A 202 17.19 -8.28 23.38
C ASP A 202 16.13 -7.15 23.30
N TYR A 203 14.83 -7.47 23.21
CA TYR A 203 13.74 -6.52 22.96
C TYR A 203 12.44 -6.89 23.74
N PRO A 204 12.41 -6.69 25.06
CA PRO A 204 11.43 -7.31 25.97
C PRO A 204 10.01 -6.72 25.93
N MET A 205 9.61 -5.94 24.92
CA MET A 205 8.21 -5.47 24.85
C MET A 205 7.28 -6.54 24.26
N PRO A 206 6.23 -6.96 24.98
CA PRO A 206 5.22 -7.85 24.40
C PRO A 206 4.59 -7.19 23.17
N LEU A 207 4.44 -7.96 22.09
CA LEU A 207 3.78 -7.55 20.85
C LEU A 207 2.47 -6.81 21.17
N GLY A 208 2.33 -5.57 20.69
CA GLY A 208 1.07 -4.83 20.76
C GLY A 208 0.94 -3.79 21.88
N ASN A 209 1.89 -3.66 22.82
CA ASN A 209 1.85 -2.63 23.86
C ASN A 209 2.87 -1.52 23.57
N TYR A 210 2.42 -0.30 23.28
CA TYR A 210 3.27 0.82 22.86
C TYR A 210 3.20 2.01 23.82
N LYS A 211 3.19 1.75 25.14
CA LYS A 211 2.92 2.70 26.23
C LYS A 211 1.43 2.99 26.40
N ASP A 212 0.99 4.23 26.14
CA ASP A 212 -0.40 4.62 26.35
C ASP A 212 -1.30 4.10 25.22
N LEU A 213 -0.71 3.55 24.17
CA LEU A 213 -1.39 3.01 23.02
C LEU A 213 -1.20 1.49 22.94
N ASN A 214 -2.30 0.77 22.73
CA ASN A 214 -2.25 -0.65 22.37
C ASN A 214 -2.65 -0.80 20.90
N SER A 215 -1.83 -1.53 20.13
CA SER A 215 -2.25 -1.96 18.79
C SER A 215 -3.25 -3.09 18.96
N LEU A 216 -4.42 -2.91 18.39
CA LEU A 216 -5.45 -3.93 18.26
C LEU A 216 -5.30 -4.64 16.90
N SER A 217 -6.11 -5.67 16.68
CA SER A 217 -6.18 -6.35 15.39
C SER A 217 -6.50 -5.36 14.27
N GLY A 218 -5.49 -5.09 13.44
CA GLY A 218 -5.45 -4.02 12.45
C GLY A 218 -6.41 -4.13 11.25
N ILE A 219 -6.45 -3.06 10.45
CA ILE A 219 -7.03 -3.12 9.10
C ILE A 219 -6.25 -4.13 8.26
N ARG A 220 -6.94 -5.15 7.76
CA ARG A 220 -6.37 -6.14 6.83
C ARG A 220 -5.90 -5.48 5.54
N GLY A 221 -4.63 -5.71 5.18
CA GLY A 221 -4.04 -5.34 3.89
C GLY A 221 -4.04 -6.48 2.87
N GLN A 222 -3.43 -6.25 1.71
CA GLN A 222 -3.24 -7.30 0.70
C GLN A 222 -2.49 -8.49 1.29
N ASN A 223 -3.12 -9.67 1.26
CA ASN A 223 -2.58 -10.93 1.79
C ASN A 223 -2.03 -10.88 3.23
N GLU A 224 -2.42 -9.89 4.02
CA GLU A 224 -1.89 -9.71 5.37
C GLU A 224 -3.00 -9.29 6.32
N PHE A 225 -3.22 -10.08 7.37
CA PHE A 225 -4.27 -9.83 8.36
C PHE A 225 -3.93 -8.59 9.19
N GLU A 226 -2.66 -8.44 9.52
CA GLU A 226 -2.17 -7.36 10.36
C GLU A 226 -0.86 -6.83 9.76
N PRO A 227 -0.96 -5.84 8.85
CA PRO A 227 0.22 -5.20 8.25
C PRO A 227 1.16 -4.71 9.35
N SER A 228 2.47 -4.92 9.18
CA SER A 228 3.47 -4.58 10.19
C SER A 228 3.58 -3.07 10.41
N GLU A 229 3.46 -2.26 9.36
CA GLU A 229 3.45 -0.80 9.48
C GLU A 229 2.06 -0.28 9.88
N LYS A 230 1.95 0.53 10.94
CA LYS A 230 0.71 1.24 11.32
C LYS A 230 0.88 2.75 11.53
N ILE A 231 2.07 3.31 11.35
CA ILE A 231 2.33 4.75 11.47
C ILE A 231 3.01 5.21 10.20
N PHE A 232 2.57 6.32 9.64
CA PHE A 232 3.01 6.75 8.33
C PHE A 232 3.33 8.23 8.36
N ASP A 233 4.45 8.60 7.74
CA ASP A 233 4.68 9.98 7.29
C ASP A 233 3.76 10.30 6.12
N PHE A 234 3.59 9.31 5.23
CA PHE A 234 2.73 9.39 4.07
C PHE A 234 2.22 8.01 3.65
N HIS A 235 1.11 7.97 2.92
CA HIS A 235 0.55 6.76 2.31
C HIS A 235 0.17 7.02 0.85
N PHE A 236 0.36 6.05 -0.03
CA PHE A 236 0.08 6.24 -1.46
C PHE A 236 -1.20 5.53 -1.90
N ILE A 237 -2.03 6.25 -2.64
CA ILE A 237 -3.27 5.74 -3.24
C ILE A 237 -3.36 6.17 -4.71
N VAL A 238 -4.41 5.72 -5.39
CA VAL A 238 -4.61 5.99 -6.81
C VAL A 238 -5.90 6.77 -7.04
N LYS A 239 -5.80 7.90 -7.73
CA LYS A 239 -6.94 8.66 -8.23
C LYS A 239 -7.22 8.26 -9.67
N VAL A 240 -8.46 7.86 -9.95
CA VAL A 240 -8.92 7.56 -11.31
C VAL A 240 -10.00 8.59 -11.68
N PRO A 241 -9.74 9.49 -12.65
CA PRO A 241 -10.75 10.39 -13.17
C PRO A 241 -11.92 9.62 -13.78
N GLN A 242 -13.16 10.01 -13.49
CA GLN A 242 -14.35 9.49 -14.15
C GLN A 242 -15.29 10.64 -14.52
N SER A 243 -16.27 10.38 -15.39
CA SER A 243 -17.22 11.39 -15.85
C SER A 243 -18.05 12.01 -14.71
N SER A 244 -18.31 11.26 -13.64
CA SER A 244 -19.04 11.70 -12.44
C SER A 244 -18.15 12.33 -11.36
N GLY A 245 -16.86 12.53 -11.63
CA GLY A 245 -15.85 12.95 -10.65
C GLY A 245 -14.81 11.86 -10.40
N ALA A 246 -13.70 12.23 -9.75
CA ALA A 246 -12.62 11.30 -9.49
C ALA A 246 -12.97 10.33 -8.34
N ILE A 247 -12.51 9.08 -8.44
CA ILE A 247 -12.57 8.09 -7.36
C ILE A 247 -11.15 7.80 -6.87
N TYR A 248 -11.01 7.65 -5.55
CA TYR A 248 -9.76 7.39 -4.87
C TYR A 248 -9.73 5.95 -4.36
N TYR A 249 -8.73 5.19 -4.79
CA TYR A 249 -8.59 3.76 -4.53
C TYR A 249 -7.32 3.51 -3.73
N ASP A 250 -7.46 2.78 -2.63
CA ASP A 250 -6.36 2.31 -1.80
C ASP A 250 -6.11 0.82 -2.07
N PRO A 251 -5.27 0.47 -3.06
CA PRO A 251 -5.03 -0.92 -3.42
C PRO A 251 -4.31 -1.71 -2.32
N SER A 252 -3.63 -1.06 -1.38
CA SER A 252 -2.99 -1.72 -0.25
C SER A 252 -3.99 -2.31 0.72
N TYR A 253 -5.08 -1.58 1.00
CA TYR A 253 -6.14 -2.01 1.91
C TYR A 253 -7.39 -2.53 1.18
N GLY A 254 -7.48 -2.38 -0.14
CA GLY A 254 -8.65 -2.75 -0.94
C GLY A 254 -9.86 -1.87 -0.63
N VAL A 255 -9.65 -0.61 -0.28
CA VAL A 255 -10.69 0.36 0.14
C VAL A 255 -10.86 1.44 -0.93
N THR A 256 -12.07 1.98 -1.03
CA THR A 256 -12.40 3.08 -1.94
C THR A 256 -12.92 4.26 -1.12
N TYR A 257 -12.37 5.44 -1.36
CA TYR A 257 -12.81 6.69 -0.75
C TYR A 257 -13.63 7.47 -1.78
N VAL A 258 -14.96 7.38 -1.62
CA VAL A 258 -15.94 8.06 -2.48
C VAL A 258 -16.22 9.46 -1.94
N GLY A 259 -16.57 10.40 -2.82
CA GLY A 259 -16.87 11.76 -2.39
C GLY A 259 -17.06 12.78 -3.51
N GLY A 260 -16.80 12.41 -4.77
CA GLY A 260 -16.94 13.30 -5.92
C GLY A 260 -15.80 14.34 -6.05
N ASN A 261 -15.11 14.68 -4.95
CA ASN A 261 -13.93 15.55 -4.94
C ASN A 261 -12.87 15.12 -3.91
N LYS A 262 -11.68 15.73 -4.03
CA LYS A 262 -10.51 15.50 -3.19
C LYS A 262 -10.77 15.72 -1.70
N LEU A 263 -11.48 16.80 -1.34
CA LEU A 263 -11.72 17.19 0.05
C LEU A 263 -12.56 16.14 0.79
N ILE A 264 -13.65 15.68 0.17
CA ILE A 264 -14.53 14.67 0.77
C ILE A 264 -13.82 13.32 0.89
N ALA A 265 -13.02 12.95 -0.11
CA ALA A 265 -12.22 11.72 -0.05
C ALA A 265 -11.20 11.77 1.11
N ALA A 266 -10.53 12.91 1.32
CA ALA A 266 -9.61 13.09 2.44
C ALA A 266 -10.30 13.03 3.81
N MET A 267 -11.47 13.67 3.96
CA MET A 267 -12.26 13.56 5.20
C MET A 267 -12.71 12.13 5.47
N ASN A 268 -13.12 11.39 4.44
CA ASN A 268 -13.49 9.99 4.58
C ASN A 268 -12.29 9.12 4.94
N PHE A 269 -11.10 9.38 4.38
CA PHE A 269 -9.87 8.71 4.79
C PHE A 269 -9.56 8.95 6.27
N GLU A 270 -9.61 10.20 6.73
CA GLU A 270 -9.37 10.53 8.14
C GLU A 270 -10.37 9.82 9.05
N LYS A 271 -11.65 9.88 8.70
CA LYS A 271 -12.71 9.21 9.46
C LYS A 271 -12.56 7.70 9.49
N ASP A 272 -12.26 7.09 8.35
CA ASP A 272 -12.38 5.65 8.15
C ASP A 272 -11.08 4.89 8.39
N ALA A 273 -9.92 5.55 8.22
CA ALA A 273 -8.61 4.91 8.26
C ALA A 273 -7.68 5.45 9.35
N ILE A 274 -7.93 6.63 9.94
CA ILE A 274 -7.01 7.23 10.94
C ILE A 274 -7.49 6.99 12.38
N ALA A 275 -6.58 6.51 13.23
CA ALA A 275 -6.74 6.39 14.67
C ALA A 275 -6.22 7.62 15.43
N GLY A 276 -5.30 8.38 14.83
CA GLY A 276 -4.70 9.55 15.45
C GLY A 276 -3.49 10.09 14.71
N TYR A 277 -2.78 11.01 15.36
CA TYR A 277 -1.55 11.63 14.87
C TYR A 277 -0.42 11.47 15.88
N ALA A 278 0.82 11.33 15.41
CA ALA A 278 2.02 11.16 16.22
C ALA A 278 3.07 12.22 15.89
N LYS A 279 3.60 12.84 16.94
CA LYS A 279 4.64 13.87 16.90
C LYS A 279 5.88 13.39 17.64
N LYS A 280 7.06 13.49 17.01
CA LYS A 280 8.33 13.07 17.64
C LYS A 280 8.57 13.87 18.92
N ARG A 281 9.04 13.20 19.98
CA ARG A 281 9.45 13.84 21.25
C ARG A 281 10.92 14.27 21.13
N GLU A 282 11.19 15.54 21.42
CA GLU A 282 12.55 16.10 21.56
C GLU A 282 12.94 16.17 23.05
N PRO A 283 14.24 16.01 23.43
CA PRO A 283 15.37 15.52 22.65
C PRO A 283 15.51 13.99 22.71
N GLU A 284 16.27 13.43 21.77
CA GLU A 284 16.59 12.00 21.71
C GLU A 284 17.11 11.49 23.06
N HIS A 285 16.50 10.44 23.62
CA HIS A 285 16.96 9.85 24.87
C HIS A 285 18.39 9.30 24.66
N PRO A 286 19.42 9.85 25.34
CA PRO A 286 20.76 9.29 25.28
C PRO A 286 20.73 7.91 25.94
N GLY A 287 21.04 6.85 25.19
CA GLY A 287 21.23 5.50 25.77
C GLY A 287 20.48 4.36 25.09
N TYR A 288 19.51 4.63 24.21
CA TYR A 288 18.79 3.58 23.46
C TYR A 288 18.65 3.98 21.99
N PRO A 289 19.66 3.71 21.13
CA PRO A 289 19.64 4.13 19.72
C PRO A 289 18.43 3.57 18.94
N TYR A 290 17.79 2.52 19.45
CA TYR A 290 16.67 1.85 18.79
C TYR A 290 15.28 2.28 19.26
N ARG A 291 15.14 3.28 20.15
CA ARG A 291 13.83 3.67 20.70
C ARG A 291 13.38 5.02 20.15
N CYS A 292 12.21 5.04 19.52
CA CYS A 292 11.58 6.26 19.03
C CYS A 292 10.39 6.64 19.91
N ALA A 293 10.49 7.78 20.60
CA ALA A 293 9.42 8.30 21.45
C ALA A 293 8.59 9.36 20.72
N PHE A 294 7.27 9.24 20.82
CA PHE A 294 6.30 10.15 20.23
C PHE A 294 5.27 10.58 21.27
N LYS A 295 4.73 11.78 21.11
CA LYS A 295 3.44 12.15 21.67
C LYS A 295 2.36 11.84 20.63
N ALA A 296 1.18 11.42 21.04
CA ALA A 296 0.07 11.07 20.17
C ALA A 296 -1.21 11.82 20.54
N ARG A 297 -2.09 12.04 19.56
CA ARG A 297 -3.43 12.61 19.70
C ARG A 297 -4.47 11.83 18.90
N LYS A 298 -5.74 11.95 19.27
CA LYS A 298 -6.88 11.44 18.48
C LYS A 298 -7.15 12.37 17.27
N PRO A 299 -7.86 11.90 16.23
CA PRO A 299 -8.21 12.71 15.07
C PRO A 299 -9.43 13.62 15.29
N GLN A 300 -9.98 13.59 16.51
CA GLN A 300 -11.12 14.41 16.90
C GLN A 300 -10.69 15.45 17.93
N ASP A 301 -11.26 16.64 17.84
CA ASP A 301 -11.12 17.68 18.85
C ASP A 301 -11.84 17.31 20.16
N ALA A 302 -11.76 18.19 21.17
CA ALA A 302 -12.43 18.00 22.46
C ALA A 302 -13.97 17.93 22.35
N SER A 303 -14.55 18.42 21.24
CA SER A 303 -15.98 18.36 20.95
C SER A 303 -16.39 17.09 20.19
N GLY A 304 -15.43 16.24 19.82
CA GLY A 304 -15.65 15.02 19.05
C GLY A 304 -15.72 15.23 17.53
N ASN A 305 -15.44 16.44 17.03
CA ASN A 305 -15.42 16.72 15.60
C ASN A 305 -14.08 16.31 14.98
N TYR A 306 -14.12 15.71 13.79
CA TYR A 306 -12.91 15.44 13.03
C TYR A 306 -12.23 16.73 12.61
N ILE A 307 -10.91 16.78 12.77
CA ILE A 307 -10.13 18.01 12.60
C ILE A 307 -9.81 18.33 11.14
N GLY A 308 -9.96 17.37 10.22
CA GLY A 308 -9.72 17.61 8.80
C GLY A 308 -8.23 17.76 8.47
N ASN A 309 -7.37 17.03 9.18
CA ASN A 309 -5.91 17.17 9.11
C ASN A 309 -5.26 16.22 8.10
N ILE A 310 -6.02 15.62 7.18
CA ILE A 310 -5.50 14.80 6.07
C ILE A 310 -5.54 15.55 4.74
N HIS A 311 -4.43 15.49 4.00
CA HIS A 311 -4.30 16.07 2.66
C HIS A 311 -3.88 15.05 1.61
N PHE A 312 -4.32 15.25 0.37
CA PHE A 312 -4.10 14.35 -0.78
C PHE A 312 -3.29 15.06 -1.87
N ASP A 313 -1.98 14.94 -1.89
CA ASP A 313 -1.10 15.57 -2.88
C ASP A 313 -0.86 14.70 -4.13
N LYS A 314 -0.46 15.34 -5.23
CA LYS A 314 -0.14 14.69 -6.49
C LYS A 314 1.38 14.55 -6.64
#